data_AF-A0A1I8JIP1-F1
#
_entry.id   AF-A0A1I8JIP1-F1
#
_cell.length_a   1.000
_cell.length_b   1.000
_cell.length_c   1.000
_cell.angle_alpha   90.00
_cell.angle_beta   90.00
_cell.angle_gamma   90.00
#
_symmetry.space_group_name_H-M   'P 1'
#
loop_
_entity.id
_entity.type
_entity.pdbx_description
1 polymer ?
#
loop_
_entity_poly.entity_id
_entity_poly.type
_entity_poly.pdbx_seq_one_letter_code
_entity_poly.pdbx_strand_id
1 'polypeptide(L)'
;MSDEDKAAYIADFYAKEGVTLDKVEPNPGLRFVAKIFLNSLWGKFCQRDDLTSTEIVSSYEDWLARLTDPNLKVKACEPIGSEFMLLEYRHRYFNQRPFRYSN
;
A
#
# COMPACT_ATOMS: atom_id res chain seq x y z
N MET A 1 -28.38 -23.32 -0.60
CA MET A 1 -27.71 -24.40 0.14
C MET A 1 -28.67 -24.90 1.19
N SER A 2 -28.93 -26.21 1.17
CA SER A 2 -29.60 -26.87 2.29
C SER A 2 -28.69 -26.83 3.52
N ASP A 3 -29.22 -27.12 4.71
CA ASP A 3 -28.40 -27.18 5.92
C ASP A 3 -27.46 -28.40 5.92
N GLU A 4 -27.85 -29.48 5.24
CA GLU A 4 -27.00 -30.65 4.98
C GLU A 4 -25.78 -30.29 4.11
N ASP A 5 -25.97 -29.47 3.07
CA ASP A 5 -24.87 -28.99 2.21
C ASP A 5 -23.85 -28.16 3.02
N LYS A 6 -24.34 -27.32 3.95
CA LYS A 6 -23.48 -26.50 4.81
C LYS A 6 -22.68 -27.37 5.77
N ALA A 7 -23.30 -28.37 6.39
CA ALA A 7 -22.63 -29.29 7.31
C ALA A 7 -21.55 -30.11 6.60
N ALA A 8 -21.86 -30.64 5.42
CA ALA A 8 -20.90 -31.33 4.57
C ALA A 8 -19.71 -30.42 4.22
N TYR A 9 -19.97 -29.16 3.82
CA TYR A 9 -18.92 -28.19 3.53
C TYR A 9 -18.01 -27.88 4.73
N ILE A 10 -18.59 -27.70 5.92
CA ILE A 10 -17.80 -27.43 7.14
C ILE A 10 -16.89 -28.61 7.48
N ALA A 11 -17.39 -29.85 7.38
CA ALA A 11 -16.60 -31.05 7.62
C ALA A 11 -15.46 -31.21 6.59
N ASP A 12 -15.76 -30.98 5.31
CA ASP A 12 -14.77 -31.05 4.22
C ASP A 12 -13.68 -29.97 4.37
N PHE A 13 -14.07 -28.77 4.78
CA PHE A 13 -13.14 -27.67 5.03
C PHE A 13 -12.23 -27.97 6.23
N TYR A 14 -12.79 -28.51 7.32
CA TYR A 14 -12.00 -28.94 8.48
C TYR A 14 -11.00 -30.04 8.12
N ALA A 15 -11.40 -31.03 7.33
CA ALA A 15 -10.51 -32.11 6.90
C ALA A 15 -9.32 -31.62 6.04
N LYS A 16 -9.52 -30.55 5.24
CA LYS A 16 -8.50 -29.99 4.34
C LYS A 16 -7.60 -28.96 5.01
N GLU A 17 -8.21 -28.01 5.73
CA GLU A 17 -7.52 -26.83 6.27
C GLU A 17 -7.23 -26.94 7.78
N GLY A 18 -7.83 -27.93 8.48
CA GLY A 18 -7.70 -28.09 9.93
C GLY A 18 -8.43 -27.01 10.75
N VAL A 19 -9.25 -26.18 10.11
CA VAL A 19 -9.95 -25.03 10.70
C VAL A 19 -11.45 -25.29 10.70
N THR A 20 -12.10 -25.10 11.86
CA THR A 20 -13.57 -25.22 11.97
C THR A 20 -14.23 -23.90 11.61
N LEU A 21 -15.19 -23.93 10.69
CA LEU A 21 -15.99 -22.77 10.30
C LEU A 21 -17.21 -22.62 11.21
N ASP A 22 -17.43 -21.41 11.71
CA ASP A 22 -18.50 -21.12 12.68
C ASP A 22 -19.85 -20.90 12.00
N LYS A 23 -19.89 -20.10 10.92
CA LYS A 23 -21.09 -19.84 10.12
C LYS A 23 -20.77 -19.77 8.63
N VAL A 24 -21.60 -20.43 7.83
CA VAL A 24 -21.53 -20.39 6.36
C VAL A 24 -22.76 -19.69 5.84
N GLU A 25 -22.70 -18.36 5.81
CA GLU A 25 -23.77 -17.49 5.34
C GLU A 25 -23.24 -16.34 4.47
N PRO A 26 -24.02 -15.86 3.48
CA PRO A 26 -23.60 -14.71 2.68
C PRO A 26 -23.53 -13.44 3.53
N ASN A 27 -22.33 -12.89 3.69
CA ASN A 27 -22.13 -11.56 4.29
C ASN A 27 -21.57 -10.58 3.23
N PRO A 28 -22.43 -9.75 2.61
CA PRO A 28 -21.99 -8.84 1.55
C PRO A 28 -20.97 -7.81 2.05
N GLY A 29 -21.07 -7.37 3.31
CA GLY A 29 -20.15 -6.39 3.92
C GLY A 29 -18.76 -6.96 4.13
N LEU A 30 -18.64 -8.09 4.83
CA LEU A 30 -17.34 -8.75 5.04
C LEU A 30 -16.71 -9.19 3.72
N ARG A 31 -17.52 -9.67 2.76
CA ARG A 31 -17.04 -10.00 1.42
C ARG A 31 -16.47 -8.77 0.70
N PHE A 32 -17.13 -7.61 0.83
CA PHE A 32 -16.66 -6.37 0.23
C PHE A 32 -15.33 -5.92 0.85
N VAL A 33 -15.22 -5.95 2.18
CA VAL A 33 -13.97 -5.63 2.90
C VAL A 33 -12.84 -6.57 2.50
N ALA A 34 -13.08 -7.88 2.47
CA ALA A 34 -12.09 -8.86 2.03
C ALA A 34 -11.61 -8.59 0.59
N LYS A 35 -12.52 -8.21 -0.31
CA LYS A 35 -12.15 -7.82 -1.68
C LYS A 35 -11.30 -6.56 -1.73
N ILE A 36 -11.63 -5.54 -0.94
CA ILE A 36 -10.80 -4.33 -0.83
C ILE A 36 -9.40 -4.72 -0.37
N PHE A 37 -9.28 -5.52 0.70
CA PHE A 37 -7.98 -5.95 1.21
C PHE A 37 -7.16 -6.67 0.15
N LEU A 38 -7.74 -7.64 -0.57
CA LEU A 38 -7.04 -8.34 -1.63
C LEU A 38 -6.56 -7.39 -2.73
N ASN A 39 -7.43 -6.49 -3.21
CA ASN A 39 -7.07 -5.54 -4.26
C ASN A 39 -5.99 -4.55 -3.80
N SER A 40 -6.13 -4.01 -2.60
CA SER A 40 -5.16 -3.07 -2.01
C SER A 40 -3.83 -3.76 -1.72
N LEU A 41 -3.83 -5.01 -1.27
CA LEU A 41 -2.63 -5.78 -1.00
C LEU A 41 -1.82 -6.02 -2.27
N TRP A 42 -2.45 -6.51 -3.33
CA TRP A 42 -1.77 -6.70 -4.62
C TRP A 42 -1.30 -5.38 -5.22
N GLY A 43 -2.10 -4.31 -5.08
CA GLY A 43 -1.68 -2.97 -5.47
C GLY A 43 -0.44 -2.48 -4.73
N LYS A 44 -0.32 -2.82 -3.44
CA LYS A 44 0.85 -2.47 -2.62
C LYS A 44 2.10 -3.26 -2.99
N PHE A 45 1.98 -4.56 -3.27
CA PHE A 45 3.11 -5.38 -3.71
C PHE A 45 3.67 -4.94 -5.07
N CYS A 46 2.80 -4.47 -5.96
CA CYS A 46 3.19 -3.96 -7.28
C CYS A 46 3.49 -2.45 -7.27
N GLN A 47 3.45 -1.79 -6.10
CA GLN A 47 3.72 -0.36 -6.01
C GLN A 47 5.18 -0.10 -6.38
N ARG A 48 5.39 0.82 -7.31
CA ARG A 48 6.74 1.23 -7.73
C ARG A 48 7.44 1.94 -6.57
N ASP A 49 8.70 1.61 -6.35
CA ASP A 49 9.48 2.14 -5.22
C ASP A 49 10.01 3.58 -5.45
N ASP A 50 10.09 4.06 -6.70
CA ASP A 50 10.64 5.38 -7.04
C ASP A 50 9.56 6.47 -7.26
N LEU A 51 8.49 6.42 -6.46
CA LEU A 51 7.42 7.43 -6.55
C LEU A 51 7.94 8.83 -6.20
N THR A 52 7.38 9.83 -6.89
CA THR A 52 7.60 11.22 -6.51
C THR A 52 6.78 11.50 -5.25
N SER A 53 7.42 12.07 -4.23
CA SER A 53 6.74 12.58 -3.05
C SER A 53 6.38 14.04 -3.28
N THR A 54 5.19 14.41 -2.82
CA THR A 54 4.66 15.78 -2.87
C THR A 54 4.36 16.21 -1.44
N GLU A 55 4.96 17.32 -1.00
CA GLU A 55 4.84 17.85 0.35
C GLU A 55 4.48 19.35 0.28
N ILE A 56 3.57 19.79 1.14
CA ILE A 56 3.25 21.22 1.31
C ILE A 56 3.99 21.69 2.56
N VAL A 57 4.92 22.63 2.40
CA VAL A 57 5.69 23.21 3.51
C VAL A 57 5.29 24.66 3.73
N SER A 58 5.10 25.04 4.99
CA SER A 58 4.80 26.42 5.40
C SER A 58 5.97 27.13 6.08
N SER A 59 6.98 26.38 6.51
CA SER A 59 8.19 26.91 7.14
C SER A 59 9.33 27.00 6.14
N TYR A 60 10.07 28.11 6.21
CA TYR A 60 11.33 28.27 5.49
C TYR A 60 12.35 27.19 5.89
N GLU A 61 12.37 26.79 7.16
CA GLU A 61 13.32 25.78 7.66
C GLU A 61 13.07 24.41 7.03
N ASP A 62 11.81 23.96 6.99
CA ASP A 62 11.43 22.69 6.36
C ASP A 62 11.71 22.73 4.86
N TRP A 63 11.36 23.85 4.21
CA TRP A 63 11.64 24.06 2.80
C TRP A 63 13.15 23.96 2.49
N LEU A 64 13.98 24.66 3.25
CA LEU A 64 15.43 24.65 3.09
C LEU A 64 16.02 23.27 3.39
N ALA A 65 15.52 22.57 4.42
CA ALA A 65 15.96 21.23 4.76
C ALA A 65 15.74 20.24 3.61
N ARG A 66 14.59 20.30 2.92
CA ARG A 66 14.31 19.43 1.76
C ARG A 66 15.19 19.77 0.55
N LEU A 67 15.44 21.06 0.32
CA LEU A 67 16.29 21.51 -0.80
C LEU A 67 17.76 21.13 -0.61
N THR A 68 18.22 21.11 0.64
CA THR A 68 19.63 20.85 0.99
C THR A 68 19.91 19.39 1.33
N ASP A 69 18.88 18.55 1.51
CA ASP A 69 19.08 17.12 1.78
C ASP A 69 19.74 16.40 0.59
N PRO A 70 20.97 15.87 0.74
CA PRO A 70 21.67 15.16 -0.33
C PRO A 70 20.95 13.86 -0.76
N ASN A 71 20.11 13.29 0.10
CA ASN A 71 19.34 12.09 -0.19
C ASN A 71 18.10 12.38 -1.03
N LEU A 72 17.72 13.65 -1.17
CA LEU A 72 16.60 14.07 -1.99
C LEU A 72 17.08 14.61 -3.34
N LYS A 73 16.27 14.38 -4.35
CA LYS A 73 16.36 15.00 -5.66
C LYS A 73 15.07 15.78 -5.86
N VAL A 74 15.14 17.08 -5.58
CA VAL A 74 14.03 18.00 -5.82
C VAL A 74 13.76 18.10 -7.31
N LYS A 75 12.48 18.07 -7.67
CA LYS A 75 11.97 18.15 -9.04
C LYS A 75 11.30 19.48 -9.31
N ALA A 76 10.43 19.90 -8.40
CA ALA A 76 9.66 21.12 -8.52
C ALA A 76 9.52 21.79 -7.16
N CYS A 77 9.44 23.10 -7.20
CA CYS A 77 9.19 23.94 -6.05
C CYS A 77 8.29 25.09 -6.51
N GLU A 78 7.04 25.07 -6.07
CA GLU A 78 6.02 26.02 -6.54
C GLU A 78 5.32 26.67 -5.35
N PRO A 79 5.18 28.00 -5.31
CA PRO A 79 4.39 28.64 -4.26
C PRO A 79 2.91 28.28 -4.40
N ILE A 80 2.26 27.94 -3.29
CA ILE A 80 0.81 27.81 -3.18
C ILE A 80 0.30 28.95 -2.31
N GLY A 81 -0.27 29.96 -2.96
CA GLY A 81 -0.69 31.19 -2.28
C GLY A 81 0.52 31.97 -1.75
N SER A 82 0.35 32.62 -0.60
CA SER A 82 1.38 33.48 0.00
C SER A 82 2.22 32.80 1.08
N GLU A 83 1.77 31.69 1.65
CA GLU A 83 2.35 31.11 2.87
C GLU A 83 2.93 29.71 2.69
N PHE A 84 2.65 29.04 1.57
CA PHE A 84 3.03 27.64 1.38
C PHE A 84 3.87 27.45 0.13
N MET A 85 4.76 26.45 0.18
CA MET A 85 5.47 25.94 -0.97
C MET A 85 5.09 24.47 -1.19
N LEU A 86 4.74 24.12 -2.41
CA LEU A 86 4.67 22.75 -2.89
C LEU A 86 6.08 22.29 -3.26
N LEU A 87 6.52 21.20 -2.67
CA LEU A 87 7.77 20.54 -3.00
C LEU A 87 7.49 19.17 -3.59
N GLU A 88 8.05 18.93 -4.77
CA GLU A 88 8.10 17.61 -5.36
C GLU A 88 9.54 17.10 -5.34
N TYR A 89 9.76 15.90 -4.79
CA TYR A 89 11.08 15.32 -4.72
C TYR A 89 11.06 13.79 -4.85
N ARG A 90 12.24 13.21 -5.07
CA ARG A 90 12.47 11.76 -5.02
C ARG A 90 13.66 11.43 -4.16
N HIS A 91 13.66 10.26 -3.53
CA HIS A 91 14.86 9.73 -2.90
C HIS A 91 15.88 9.29 -3.94
N ARG A 92 17.14 9.68 -3.74
CA ARG A 92 18.24 9.48 -4.69
C ARG A 92 18.76 8.04 -4.71
N TYR A 93 18.62 7.29 -3.61
CA TYR A 93 19.33 6.01 -3.38
C TYR A 93 18.49 4.72 -3.45
N PHE A 94 17.23 4.78 -3.90
CA PHE A 94 16.38 3.58 -3.82
C PHE A 94 16.76 2.45 -4.81
N ASN A 95 17.56 2.73 -5.85
CA ASN A 95 17.87 1.78 -6.94
C ASN A 95 19.29 1.16 -6.93
N GLN A 96 20.04 1.20 -5.82
CA GLN A 96 21.38 0.56 -5.74
C GLN A 96 21.41 -0.80 -5.03
N ARG A 97 20.28 -1.50 -4.85
CA ARG A 97 20.34 -2.94 -4.57
C ARG A 97 20.32 -3.69 -5.90
N PRO A 98 21.42 -4.30 -6.36
CA PRO A 98 21.34 -5.19 -7.50
C PRO A 98 20.50 -6.39 -7.05
N PHE A 99 19.29 -6.54 -7.59
CA PHE A 99 18.67 -7.85 -7.69
C PHE A 99 19.57 -8.68 -8.62
N ARG A 100 20.65 -9.23 -8.06
CA ARG A 100 21.43 -10.27 -8.72
C ARG A 100 20.51 -11.47 -8.81
N TYR A 101 19.93 -11.70 -9.98
CA TYR A 101 19.54 -13.04 -10.36
C TYR A 101 20.82 -13.86 -10.44
N SER A 102 21.06 -14.68 -9.41
CA SER A 102 21.95 -15.83 -9.55
C SER A 102 21.22 -16.85 -10.42
N ASN A 103 21.63 -16.95 -11.68
CA ASN A 103 21.36 -18.12 -12.51
C ASN A 103 22.17 -19.32 -12.00
#